data_AF-A0A4Q3SM43-F1
#
_entry.id   AF-A0A4Q3SM43-F1
#
_cell.length_a   1.000
_cell.length_b   1.000
_cell.length_c   1.000
_cell.angle_alpha   90.00
_cell.angle_beta   90.00
_cell.angle_gamma   90.00
#
_symmetry.space_group_name_H-M   'P 1'
#
loop_
_entity.id
_entity.type
_entity.pdbx_description
1 polymer ?
#
loop_
_entity_poly.entity_id
_entity_poly.type
_entity_poly.pdbx_seq_one_letter_code
_entity_poly.pdbx_strand_id
1 'polypeptide(L)' 'MKIGLFIPCYVDQFYPKVAIATLELLEKFNCEVVFPLEQTCCGQPMA' A
#
# COMPACT_ATOMS: atom_id res chain seq x y z
N MET A 1 -10.80 12.19 -3.41
CA MET A 1 -9.83 12.23 -2.29
C MET A 1 -8.52 11.64 -2.80
N LYS A 2 -7.36 12.24 -2.51
CA LYS A 2 -6.05 11.79 -3.00
C LYS A 2 -5.30 11.06 -1.89
N ILE A 3 -4.79 9.86 -2.17
CA ILE A 3 -4.19 8.95 -1.20
C ILE A 3 -2.83 8.48 -1.72
N GLY A 4 -1.78 8.60 -0.91
CA GLY A 4 -0.51 7.93 -1.14
C GLY A 4 -0.53 6.54 -0.50
N LEU A 5 -0.55 5.48 -1.31
CA LEU A 5 -0.58 4.09 -0.84
C LEU A 5 0.82 3.61 -0.51
N PHE A 6 1.20 3.71 0.76
CA PHE A 6 2.44 3.13 1.28
C PHE A 6 2.27 1.62 1.53
N ILE A 7 3.10 0.80 0.90
CA ILE A 7 3.06 -0.67 1.05
C ILE A 7 4.31 -1.10 1.85
N PRO A 8 4.14 -1.62 3.08
CA PRO A 8 5.28 -2.13 3.85
C PRO A 8 5.95 -3.31 3.14
N CYS A 9 7.27 -3.46 3.31
CA CYS A 9 8.05 -4.57 2.72
C CYS A 9 7.48 -5.95 3.07
N TYR A 10 6.93 -6.11 4.28
CA TYR A 10 6.31 -7.36 4.70
C TYR A 10 5.06 -7.69 3.87
N VAL A 11 4.22 -6.69 3.59
CA VAL A 11 3.02 -6.90 2.75
C VAL A 11 3.42 -7.14 1.31
N ASP A 12 4.36 -6.36 0.79
CA ASP A 12 4.83 -6.48 -0.59
C ASP A 12 5.43 -7.88 -0.87
N GLN A 13 6.29 -8.38 0.03
CA GLN A 13 6.99 -9.64 -0.17
C GLN A 13 6.17 -10.89 0.21
N PHE A 14 5.35 -10.83 1.26
CA PHE A 14 4.68 -12.02 1.79
C PHE A 14 3.18 -12.06 1.49
N TYR A 15 2.52 -10.89 1.36
CA TYR A 15 1.08 -10.78 1.21
C TYR A 15 0.66 -9.77 0.13
N PRO A 16 1.20 -9.82 -1.10
CA PRO A 16 0.98 -8.79 -2.13
C PRO A 16 -0.50 -8.61 -2.50
N LYS A 17 -1.30 -9.68 -2.37
CA LYS A 17 -2.75 -9.63 -2.60
C LYS A 17 -3.48 -8.64 -1.68
N VAL A 18 -2.96 -8.40 -0.48
CA VAL A 18 -3.55 -7.43 0.47
C VAL A 18 -3.38 -6.01 -0.06
N ALA A 19 -2.20 -5.67 -0.60
CA ALA A 19 -1.97 -4.37 -1.20
C ALA A 19 -2.85 -4.14 -2.44
N ILE A 20 -2.98 -5.14 -3.31
CA ILE A 20 -3.83 -5.08 -4.50
C ILE A 20 -5.30 -4.91 -4.10
N ALA A 21 -5.81 -5.70 -3.16
CA ALA A 21 -7.18 -5.59 -2.69
C ALA A 21 -7.46 -4.21 -2.04
N THR A 22 -6.47 -3.64 -1.36
CA THR A 22 -6.56 -2.27 -0.80
C THR A 22 -6.67 -1.23 -1.90
N LEU A 23 -5.85 -1.32 -2.95
CA LEU A 23 -5.92 -0.45 -4.12
C LEU A 23 -7.31 -0.53 -4.77
N GLU A 24 -7.77 -1.74 -5.12
CA GLU A 24 -9.07 -1.94 -5.78
C GLU A 24 -10.24 -1.42 -4.94
N LEU A 25 -10.19 -1.57 -3.62
CA LEU A 25 -11.21 -1.05 -2.72
C LEU A 25 -11.23 0.48 -2.76
N LEU A 26 -10.08 1.14 -2.65
CA LEU A 26 -9.97 2.60 -2.68
C LEU A 26 -10.43 3.18 -4.03
N GLU A 27 -10.06 2.55 -5.14
CA GLU A 27 -10.51 2.95 -6.48
C GLU A 27 -12.03 2.84 -6.63
N LYS A 28 -12.66 1.79 -6.09
CA LYS A 28 -14.14 1.64 -6.07
C LYS A 28 -14.83 2.76 -5.30
N PHE A 29 -14.16 3.37 -4.31
CA PHE A 29 -14.65 4.54 -3.60
C PHE A 29 -14.29 5.87 -4.28
N ASN A 30 -13.88 5.85 -5.56
CA ASN A 30 -13.48 7.03 -6.33
C ASN A 30 -12.35 7.83 -5.68
N CYS A 31 -11.42 7.14 -5.01
CA CYS A 31 -10.20 7.75 -4.50
C CYS A 31 -9.11 7.75 -5.59
N GLU A 32 -8.36 8.84 -5.71
CA GLU A 32 -7.16 8.93 -6.54
C GLU A 32 -6.00 8.34 -5.73
N VAL A 33 -5.61 7.12 -6.06
CA VAL A 33 -4.55 6.40 -5.35
C VAL A 33 -3.24 6.52 -6.13
N VAL A 34 -2.20 7.00 -5.46
CA VAL A 34 -0.85 7.07 -6.01
C VAL A 34 0.02 6.11 -5.20
N PHE A 35 0.81 5.29 -5.89
CA PHE A 35 1.84 4.46 -5.26
C PHE A 35 3.20 5.19 -5.37
N PRO A 36 3.77 5.73 -4.28
CA PRO A 36 5.10 6.32 -4.30
C PRO A 36 6.14 5.25 -4.62
N LEU A 37 6.98 5.45 -5.64
CA LEU A 37 8.03 4.48 -5.99
C LEU A 37 9.22 4.52 -5.02
N GLU A 38 9.43 5.65 -4.35
CA GLU A 38 10.56 5.87 -3.43
C GLU A 38 10.19 5.52 -1.97
N GLN A 39 9.52 4.38 -1.77
CA GLN A 39 9.17 3.90 -0.42
C GLN A 39 10.40 3.38 0.30
N THR A 40 10.53 3.77 1.57
CA THR A 40 11.60 3.32 2.46
C THR A 40 11.02 2.47 3.59
N CYS A 41 11.90 1.84 4.38
CA CYS A 41 11.48 1.03 5.52
C CYS A 41 10.62 1.86 6.49
N CYS A 42 9.43 1.38 6.85
CA CYS A 42 8.57 2.01 7.85
C CYS A 42 9.11 1.88 9.29
N GLY A 43 10.20 1.14 9.49
CA GLY A 43 10.76 0.87 10.80
C GLY A 43 9.88 0.00 11.69
N GLN A 44 8.90 -0.73 11.11
CA GLN A 44 8.08 -1.66 11.88
C GLN A 44 9.00 -2.72 12.51
N PRO A 45 9.00 -2.86 13.84
CA PRO A 45 9.77 -3.92 14.48
C PRO A 45 9.24 -5.27 14.00
N MET A 46 10.14 -6.22 13.78
CA MET A 46 9.75 -7.63 13.66
C MET A 46 9.20 -8.03 15.03
N ALA A 47 7.95 -8.48 15.04
CA ALA A 47 7.28 -8.95 16.24
C ALA A 47 7.99 -10.18 16.83
#